data_AF-A0AAD6X335-F1
#
_entry.id   AF-A0AAD6X335-F1
#
_cell.length_a   1.000
_cell.length_b   1.000
_cell.length_c   1.000
_cell.angle_alpha   90.00
_cell.angle_beta   90.00
_cell.angle_gamma   90.00
#
_symmetry.space_group_name_H-M   'P 1'
#
loop_
_entity.id
_entity.type
_entity.pdbx_description
1 polymer ?
#
loop_
_entity_poly.entity_id
_entity_poly.type
_entity_poly.pdbx_seq_one_letter_code
_entity_poly.pdbx_strand_id
1 'polypeptide(L)'
;KCLDCVGGGYLCDACMLRSHQRVPLHQILRWENGGFSRVDLKTIGMRIPLGHPGCVARAIEQHFIIVDTDKPHNVAIAFCDCGVGGTRAAQLVAARLYPSSYERPRAAITFRMV
;
A
#
# COMPACT_ATOMS: atom_id res chain seq x y z
N LYS A 1 -5.80 4.86 15.21
CA LYS A 1 -5.60 6.30 14.91
C LYS A 1 -4.55 6.43 13.81
N CYS A 2 -4.70 7.33 12.84
CA CYS A 2 -3.64 7.63 11.86
C CYS A 2 -2.71 8.74 12.39
N LEU A 3 -1.41 8.64 12.11
CA LEU A 3 -0.41 9.61 12.54
C LEU A 3 -0.19 10.75 11.52
N ASP A 4 -0.47 10.50 10.25
CA ASP A 4 -0.19 11.44 9.16
C ASP A 4 -1.42 12.26 8.73
N CYS A 5 -2.63 11.76 8.97
CA CYS A 5 -3.86 12.48 8.66
C CYS A 5 -4.07 13.68 9.58
N VAL A 6 -4.32 14.85 8.99
CA VAL A 6 -4.76 16.04 9.73
C VAL A 6 -6.10 15.74 10.42
N GLY A 7 -6.16 15.96 11.74
CA GLY A 7 -7.37 15.69 12.52
C GLY A 7 -7.70 14.20 12.68
N GLY A 8 -6.75 13.29 12.47
CA GLY A 8 -6.95 11.85 12.57
C GLY A 8 -7.45 11.38 13.94
N GLY A 9 -8.73 11.03 14.04
CA GLY A 9 -9.34 10.43 15.23
C GLY A 9 -9.03 8.93 15.40
N TYR A 10 -9.63 8.34 16.43
CA TYR A 10 -9.68 6.88 16.58
C TYR A 10 -10.78 6.33 15.68
N LEU A 11 -10.39 5.42 14.79
CA LEU A 11 -11.28 4.75 13.85
C LEU A 11 -11.18 3.25 14.06
N CYS A 12 -12.27 2.52 13.83
CA CYS A 12 -12.19 1.06 13.70
C CYS A 12 -11.41 0.69 12.43
N ASP A 13 -10.93 -0.56 12.37
CA ASP A 13 -10.13 -1.06 11.24
C ASP A 13 -10.84 -0.85 9.89
N ALA A 14 -12.14 -1.12 9.81
CA ALA A 14 -12.91 -0.92 8.58
C ALA A 14 -12.99 0.55 8.14
N CYS A 15 -13.19 1.49 9.08
CA CYS A 15 -13.17 2.92 8.77
C CYS A 15 -11.77 3.40 8.37
N MET A 16 -10.73 2.87 9.04
CA MET A 16 -9.34 3.16 8.71
C MET A 16 -9.01 2.73 7.28
N LEU A 17 -9.37 1.51 6.90
CA LEU A 17 -9.16 1.01 5.54
C LEU A 17 -9.88 1.86 4.49
N ARG A 18 -11.15 2.22 4.72
CA ARG A 18 -11.93 3.01 3.76
C ARG A 18 -11.37 4.42 3.56
N SER A 19 -10.94 5.09 4.63
CA SER A 19 -10.41 6.46 4.52
C SER A 19 -8.99 6.52 3.92
N HIS A 20 -8.23 5.42 3.99
CA HIS A 20 -6.82 5.40 3.55
C HIS A 20 -6.59 4.76 2.18
N GLN A 21 -7.65 4.47 1.41
CA GLN A 21 -7.50 3.86 0.08
C GLN A 21 -6.60 4.67 -0.88
N ARG A 22 -6.58 6.01 -0.72
CA ARG A 22 -5.76 6.92 -1.54
C ARG A 22 -4.44 7.33 -0.89
N VAL A 23 -4.22 6.93 0.36
CA VAL A 23 -3.00 7.25 1.13
C VAL A 23 -2.53 5.97 1.87
N PRO A 24 -2.24 4.89 1.13
CA PRO A 24 -2.00 3.57 1.72
C PRO A 24 -0.65 3.46 2.46
N LEU A 25 0.18 4.50 2.40
CA LEU A 25 1.49 4.58 3.05
C LEU A 25 1.43 5.31 4.41
N HIS A 26 0.27 5.81 4.85
CA HIS A 26 0.20 6.42 6.17
C HIS A 26 0.43 5.39 7.28
N GLN A 27 1.10 5.83 8.34
CA GLN A 27 1.31 5.09 9.56
C GLN A 27 0.11 5.20 10.49
N ILE A 28 -0.22 4.10 11.16
CA ILE A 28 -1.31 4.05 12.13
C ILE A 28 -0.82 3.54 13.50
N LEU A 29 -1.51 4.00 14.54
CA LEU A 29 -1.50 3.38 15.86
C LEU A 29 -2.70 2.44 15.99
N ARG A 30 -2.41 1.21 16.39
CA ARG A 30 -3.42 0.21 16.73
C ARG A 30 -3.35 -0.07 18.23
N TRP A 31 -4.52 -0.18 18.88
CA TRP A 31 -4.61 -0.57 20.28
C TRP A 31 -4.75 -2.08 20.36
N GLU A 32 -3.75 -2.75 20.92
CA GLU A 32 -3.75 -4.20 21.14
C GLU A 32 -3.02 -4.52 22.45
N ASN A 33 -3.48 -5.55 23.16
CA ASN A 33 -2.82 -6.06 24.38
C ASN A 33 -2.54 -4.98 25.44
N GLY A 34 -3.44 -3.99 25.57
CA GLY A 34 -3.32 -2.93 26.58
C GLY A 34 -2.39 -1.78 26.22
N GLY A 35 -1.93 -1.67 24.96
CA GLY A 35 -1.07 -0.57 24.52
C GLY A 35 -1.28 -0.17 23.07
N PHE A 36 -0.72 1.00 22.70
CA PHE A 36 -0.64 1.42 21.31
C PHE A 36 0.70 0.99 20.71
N SER A 37 0.63 0.35 19.55
CA SER A 37 1.80 0.07 18.72
C SER A 37 1.66 0.72 17.35
N ARG A 38 2.80 1.13 16.78
CA ARG A 38 2.86 1.60 15.39
C ARG A 38 2.79 0.40 14.46
N VAL A 39 1.85 0.40 13.53
CA VAL A 39 1.71 -0.65 12.52
C VAL A 39 1.46 -0.03 11.15
N ASP A 40 1.73 -0.79 10.09
CA ASP A 40 1.37 -0.42 8.73
C ASP A 40 -0.10 -0.76 8.47
N LEU A 41 -0.75 -0.04 7.56
CA LEU A 41 -2.13 -0.31 7.15
C LEU A 41 -2.33 -1.76 6.65
N LYS A 42 -1.27 -2.39 6.13
CA LYS A 42 -1.26 -3.81 5.76
C LYS A 42 -1.72 -4.72 6.90
N THR A 43 -1.33 -4.43 8.15
CA THR A 43 -1.63 -5.26 9.32
C THR A 43 -3.13 -5.40 9.57
N ILE A 44 -3.93 -4.41 9.17
CA ILE A 44 -5.39 -4.44 9.27
C ILE A 44 -6.07 -4.83 7.95
N GLY A 45 -5.31 -5.30 6.96
CA GLY A 45 -5.83 -5.84 5.70
C GLY A 45 -5.77 -4.90 4.49
N MET A 46 -5.08 -3.76 4.58
CA MET A 46 -4.91 -2.88 3.42
C MET A 46 -4.14 -3.57 2.30
N ARG A 47 -4.63 -3.40 1.09
CA ARG A 47 -3.99 -3.85 -0.15
C ARG A 47 -4.04 -2.71 -1.14
N ILE A 48 -2.95 -2.49 -1.86
CA ILE A 48 -2.88 -1.49 -2.92
C ILE A 48 -3.27 -2.18 -4.23
N PRO A 49 -4.48 -1.93 -4.77
CA PRO A 49 -4.85 -2.48 -6.07
C PRO A 49 -4.10 -1.75 -7.18
N LEU A 50 -3.48 -2.52 -8.06
CA LEU A 50 -2.81 -2.02 -9.26
C LEU A 50 -3.45 -2.57 -10.53
N GLY A 51 -3.21 -1.86 -11.63
CA GLY A 51 -3.77 -2.19 -12.94
C GLY A 51 -5.11 -1.51 -13.20
N HIS A 52 -6.02 -2.20 -13.88
CA HIS A 52 -7.22 -1.56 -14.41
C HIS A 52 -8.42 -1.58 -13.43
N PRO A 53 -9.26 -0.54 -13.44
CA PRO A 53 -10.48 -0.49 -12.62
C PRO A 53 -11.45 -1.63 -12.93
N GLY A 54 -11.96 -2.30 -11.91
CA GLY A 54 -12.92 -3.42 -12.06
C GLY A 54 -12.26 -4.79 -12.25
N CYS A 55 -10.93 -4.88 -12.31
CA CYS A 55 -10.27 -6.18 -12.27
C CYS A 55 -10.39 -6.82 -10.88
N VAL A 56 -10.77 -8.09 -10.85
CA VAL A 56 -10.54 -8.93 -9.67
C VAL A 56 -9.05 -9.25 -9.63
N ALA A 57 -8.31 -8.66 -8.70
CA ALA A 57 -6.88 -8.93 -8.55
C ALA A 57 -6.65 -10.41 -8.21
N ARG A 58 -5.91 -11.11 -9.06
CA ARG A 58 -5.63 -12.55 -8.90
C ARG A 58 -4.27 -12.83 -8.26
N ALA A 59 -3.36 -11.87 -8.28
CA ALA A 59 -2.02 -12.01 -7.72
C ALA A 59 -1.80 -10.97 -6.62
N ILE A 60 -1.81 -11.44 -5.37
CA ILE A 60 -1.50 -10.60 -4.21
C ILE A 60 -0.07 -10.91 -3.76
N GLU A 61 0.81 -9.93 -3.88
CA GLU A 61 2.14 -9.97 -3.26
C GLU A 61 2.00 -9.43 -1.83
N GLN A 62 2.16 -10.31 -0.85
CA GLN A 62 1.96 -9.99 0.57
C GLN A 62 3.15 -9.22 1.16
N HIS A 63 4.34 -9.37 0.58
CA HIS A 63 5.57 -8.79 1.11
C HIS A 63 6.22 -7.90 0.07
N PHE A 64 5.69 -6.68 -0.06
CA PHE A 64 6.22 -5.67 -0.96
C PHE A 64 6.69 -4.45 -0.16
N ILE A 65 7.86 -3.92 -0.48
CA ILE A 65 8.43 -2.75 0.19
C ILE A 65 8.25 -1.52 -0.69
N ILE A 66 7.60 -0.48 -0.17
CA ILE A 66 7.61 0.85 -0.80
C ILE A 66 8.51 1.76 0.02
N VAL A 67 9.57 2.27 -0.58
CA VAL A 67 10.42 3.28 0.04
C VAL A 67 9.84 4.65 -0.30
N ASP A 68 9.53 5.43 0.72
CA ASP A 68 9.11 6.82 0.61
C ASP A 68 10.04 7.71 1.47
N THR A 69 9.80 9.02 1.46
CA THR A 69 10.68 10.01 2.13
C THR A 69 10.75 9.87 3.64
N ASP A 70 9.76 9.24 4.27
CA ASP A 70 9.64 9.08 5.72
C ASP A 70 10.30 7.77 6.21
N LYS A 71 9.86 6.63 5.66
CA LYS A 71 10.35 5.30 6.01
C LYS A 71 10.05 4.29 4.88
N PRO A 72 10.66 3.10 4.93
CA PRO A 72 10.16 1.95 4.19
C PRO A 72 8.82 1.46 4.75
N HIS A 73 7.87 1.17 3.86
CA HIS A 73 6.53 0.69 4.18
C HIS A 73 6.37 -0.76 3.72
N ASN A 74 5.91 -1.65 4.61
CA ASN A 74 5.57 -3.02 4.24
C ASN A 74 4.11 -3.09 3.84
N VAL A 75 3.86 -3.33 2.55
CA VAL A 75 2.52 -3.30 1.96
C VAL A 75 2.18 -4.61 1.27
N ALA A 76 0.89 -4.84 1.09
CA ALA A 76 0.39 -5.85 0.18
C ALA A 76 -0.02 -5.18 -1.14
N ILE A 77 0.49 -5.66 -2.27
CA ILE A 77 0.13 -5.17 -3.60
C ILE A 77 -0.72 -6.23 -4.30
N ALA A 78 -1.82 -5.79 -4.90
CA ALA A 78 -2.71 -6.65 -5.67
C ALA A 78 -2.57 -6.29 -7.16
N PHE A 79 -1.80 -7.09 -7.90
CA PHE A 79 -1.54 -6.89 -9.33
C PHE A 79 -2.69 -7.39 -10.21
N CYS A 80 -2.86 -6.76 -11.37
CA CYS A 80 -3.71 -7.24 -12.46
C CYS A 80 -2.94 -8.22 -13.33
N ASP A 81 -3.28 -9.50 -13.26
CA ASP A 81 -2.74 -10.54 -14.16
C ASP A 81 -3.78 -10.94 -15.23
N CYS A 82 -4.59 -9.96 -15.62
CA CYS A 82 -5.71 -10.01 -16.55
C CYS A 82 -5.32 -10.01 -18.04
N GLY A 83 -4.02 -9.91 -18.36
CA GLY A 83 -3.49 -9.75 -19.73
C GLY A 83 -3.61 -8.33 -20.30
N VAL A 84 -4.64 -7.57 -19.92
CA VAL A 84 -4.85 -6.17 -20.36
C VAL A 84 -4.00 -5.18 -19.57
N GLY A 85 -3.65 -5.50 -18.33
CA GLY A 85 -2.99 -4.59 -17.38
C GLY A 85 -1.50 -4.34 -17.63
N GLY A 86 -0.90 -4.93 -18.68
CA GLY A 86 0.54 -4.85 -18.94
C GLY A 86 1.39 -5.54 -17.86
N THR A 87 2.70 -5.31 -17.92
CA THR A 87 3.66 -5.91 -16.96
C THR A 87 3.47 -5.35 -15.56
N ARG A 88 3.90 -6.09 -14.53
CA ARG A 88 3.84 -5.62 -13.13
C ARG A 88 4.62 -4.32 -12.92
N ALA A 89 5.75 -4.17 -13.61
CA ALA A 89 6.52 -2.93 -13.61
C ALA A 89 5.74 -1.75 -14.20
N ALA A 90 5.06 -1.94 -15.34
CA ALA A 90 4.21 -0.92 -15.93
C ALA A 90 3.06 -0.51 -15.00
N GLN A 91 2.45 -1.48 -14.30
CA GLN A 91 1.39 -1.21 -13.33
C GLN A 91 1.88 -0.38 -12.12
N LEU A 92 3.10 -0.64 -11.65
CA LEU A 92 3.74 0.18 -10.60
C LEU A 92 3.98 1.61 -11.10
N VAL A 93 4.55 1.77 -12.29
CA VAL A 93 4.81 3.09 -12.88
C VAL A 93 3.50 3.87 -13.09
N ALA A 94 2.44 3.22 -13.55
CA ALA A 94 1.11 3.81 -13.68
C ALA A 94 0.56 4.29 -12.32
N ALA A 95 0.92 3.61 -11.23
CA ALA A 95 0.60 4.02 -9.86
C ALA A 95 1.65 4.97 -9.23
N ARG A 96 2.53 5.58 -10.03
CA ARG A 96 3.57 6.53 -9.58
C ARG A 96 4.55 5.88 -8.58
N LEU A 97 4.93 4.64 -8.87
CA LEU A 97 5.94 3.88 -8.15
C LEU A 97 7.03 3.42 -9.13
N TYR A 98 8.28 3.73 -8.84
CA TYR A 98 9.42 3.24 -9.63
C TYR A 98 9.80 1.84 -9.15
N PRO A 99 9.67 0.80 -9.98
CA PRO A 99 9.94 -0.57 -9.58
C PRO A 99 11.43 -0.83 -9.36
N SER A 100 11.76 -1.71 -8.42
CA SER A 100 13.15 -2.15 -8.19
C SER A 100 13.69 -3.08 -9.30
N SER A 101 12.81 -3.65 -10.12
CA SER A 101 13.13 -4.55 -11.23
C SER A 101 11.95 -4.59 -12.23
N TYR A 102 12.24 -4.81 -13.50
CA TYR A 102 11.22 -4.90 -14.56
C TYR A 102 10.55 -6.28 -14.68
N GLU A 103 11.20 -7.34 -14.20
CA GLU A 103 10.68 -8.71 -14.33
C GLU A 103 9.78 -9.09 -13.15
N ARG A 104 10.32 -9.02 -11.93
CA ARG A 104 9.61 -9.43 -10.71
C ARG A 104 9.92 -8.47 -9.56
N PRO A 105 9.33 -7.25 -9.59
CA PRO A 105 9.55 -6.27 -8.54
C PRO A 105 9.07 -6.80 -7.20
N ARG A 106 9.89 -6.63 -6.16
CA ARG A 106 9.54 -6.88 -4.75
C ARG A 106 9.62 -5.60 -3.91
N ALA A 107 10.12 -4.53 -4.51
CA ALA A 107 10.13 -3.21 -3.93
C ALA A 107 9.87 -2.15 -5.00
N ALA A 108 9.49 -0.97 -4.56
CA ALA A 108 9.43 0.23 -5.39
C ALA A 108 9.78 1.46 -4.54
N ILE A 109 10.11 2.55 -5.22
CA ILE A 109 10.30 3.86 -4.58
C ILE A 109 9.20 4.81 -5.05
N THR A 110 8.77 5.74 -4.19
CA THR A 110 7.81 6.77 -4.59
C THR A 110 8.46 7.79 -5.52
N PHE A 111 7.67 8.39 -6.42
CA PHE A 111 8.16 9.47 -7.30
C PHE A 111 8.63 10.71 -6.55
N ARG A 112 8.34 10.86 -5.25
CA ARG A 112 8.80 11.98 -4.44
C ARG A 112 10.29 11.91 -4.12
N MET A 113 10.89 10.73 -4.26
CA MET A 113 12.32 10.50 -4.02
C MET A 113 13.19 10.64 -5.27
N VAL A 114 12.60 10.91 -6.45
CA VAL A 114 13.27 10.97 -7.75
C VAL A 114 13.20 12.38 -8.33
#